data_AF-A0ABD0M9C8-F1
#
_entry.id   AF-A0ABD0M9C8-F1
#
_cell.length_a   1.000
_cell.length_b   1.000
_cell.length_c   1.000
_cell.angle_alpha   90.00
_cell.angle_beta   90.00
_cell.angle_gamma   90.00
#
_symmetry.space_group_name_H-M   'P 1'
#
loop_
_entity.id
_entity.type
_entity.pdbx_description
1 polymer ?
#
loop_
_entity_poly.entity_id
_entity_poly.type
_entity_poly.pdbx_seq_one_letter_code
_entity_poly.pdbx_strand_id
1 'polypeptide(L)'
;MEGLWHSHCAILVLSFLLGSLDCSSQHVRNTESYIREASKRQDAQVPAPMTPRKTDPQLHVASHFAAPQCTAEPQNRFDCWPESNNTERADCVKRGCCWDEDVVTKTNFTSPACFFPENYDGYQLVSLSPVERAGLLYGYNGTLRRTSSSPYPADVKELRLLVFFETETRIRFKIFDPNSERYEVPMNLPPKWKTAFGDTQYTVTFADSPFGIGIYRKFTSEPLFDSRGMAPLIFADQFLQIGTKLTTSYLYGFGEHRGPFLQDVHWRKLIFWTRDQYPIENMNLYGSHPFYLNLEPSGNAHGVFLLNSNAMQVNIQPYDKSAGAGLTFLSTGGILDFFIFTGPTPDEVVQQYTSLIGKPFMPPLWALGFHMCKHGYGNSSEFYKVIQRNRAARMPYDVQWNDLDYSAGNKDWTWDNKTYVGLPEIIKDLHAHGQRNVIIVDPGISSTQPPGTYPPYDLGLKMGVFLKNKDGTPLIGK
;
A
#
# COMPACT_ATOMS: atom_id res chain seq x y z
N MET A 1 -0.27 0.79 -36.85
CA MET A 1 -1.24 0.30 -35.85
C MET A 1 -0.63 -0.95 -35.24
N GLU A 2 0.33 -0.76 -34.34
CA GLU A 2 0.93 -1.83 -33.53
C GLU A 2 0.95 -1.31 -32.11
N GLY A 3 -0.08 -1.68 -31.34
CA GLY A 3 -0.11 -1.50 -29.90
C GLY A 3 0.36 -2.81 -29.29
N LEU A 4 1.44 -2.75 -28.52
CA LEU A 4 1.93 -3.86 -27.71
C LEU A 4 0.89 -4.17 -26.61
N TRP A 5 0.02 -5.14 -26.87
CA TRP A 5 -0.82 -5.75 -25.85
C TRP A 5 0.02 -6.78 -25.09
N HIS A 6 0.46 -6.44 -23.88
CA HIS A 6 1.03 -7.40 -22.94
C HIS A 6 -0.07 -7.81 -21.96
N SER A 7 -0.92 -8.78 -22.34
CA SER A 7 -1.72 -9.51 -21.36
C SER A 7 -0.78 -10.46 -20.62
N HIS A 8 -0.62 -10.25 -19.32
CA HIS A 8 0.14 -11.13 -18.45
C HIS A 8 -0.84 -11.97 -17.63
N CYS A 9 -0.74 -13.29 -17.75
CA CYS A 9 -1.29 -14.24 -16.81
C CYS A 9 -0.63 -14.00 -15.43
N ALA A 10 -1.19 -13.09 -14.63
CA ALA A 10 -0.84 -12.96 -13.22
C ALA A 10 -1.48 -14.13 -12.45
N ILE A 11 -0.82 -15.28 -12.49
CA ILE A 11 -1.16 -16.42 -11.63
C ILE A 11 -0.61 -16.11 -10.24
N LEU A 12 -1.48 -15.63 -9.34
CA LEU A 12 -1.23 -15.57 -7.90
C LEU A 12 -1.40 -17.00 -7.35
N VAL A 13 -0.39 -17.85 -7.53
CA VAL A 13 -0.28 -19.14 -6.83
C VAL A 13 0.65 -18.95 -5.65
N LEU A 14 0.13 -19.22 -4.44
CA LEU A 14 0.95 -19.42 -3.24
C LEU A 14 1.89 -20.61 -3.49
N SER A 15 3.17 -20.33 -3.70
CA SER A 15 4.24 -21.32 -3.67
C SER A 15 5.38 -20.85 -2.77
N PHE A 16 5.40 -21.35 -1.54
CA PHE A 16 6.61 -21.46 -0.74
C PHE A 16 7.32 -22.77 -1.12
N LEU A 17 8.55 -22.66 -1.64
CA LEU A 17 9.72 -23.56 -1.50
C LEU A 17 10.53 -23.74 -2.80
N LEU A 18 11.82 -23.41 -2.64
CA LEU A 18 13.03 -23.88 -3.34
C LEU A 18 13.36 -23.36 -4.74
N GLY A 19 14.45 -22.56 -4.77
CA GLY A 19 15.67 -22.96 -5.49
C GLY A 19 15.84 -22.43 -6.91
N SER A 20 16.55 -21.29 -6.98
CA SER A 20 17.41 -20.80 -8.08
C SER A 20 17.62 -21.73 -9.28
N LEU A 21 17.32 -21.22 -10.48
CA LEU A 21 18.05 -21.53 -11.71
C LEU A 21 18.16 -20.29 -12.59
N ASP A 22 19.41 -19.95 -12.87
CA ASP A 22 19.91 -18.84 -13.68
C ASP A 22 19.72 -19.16 -15.17
N CYS A 23 19.30 -18.19 -15.97
CA CYS A 23 19.34 -18.32 -17.43
C CYS A 23 19.57 -16.96 -18.09
N SER A 24 20.80 -16.76 -18.52
CA SER A 24 21.23 -15.67 -19.39
C SER A 24 20.81 -15.90 -20.84
N SER A 25 20.47 -14.82 -21.57
CA SER A 25 21.10 -14.48 -22.86
C SER A 25 20.46 -13.25 -23.51
N GLN A 26 21.34 -12.29 -23.79
CA GLN A 26 21.44 -11.39 -24.94
C GLN A 26 20.23 -11.20 -25.87
N HIS A 27 19.69 -9.97 -25.87
CA HIS A 27 19.55 -9.15 -27.09
C HIS A 27 19.47 -7.66 -26.73
N VAL A 28 20.60 -6.96 -26.84
CA VAL A 28 20.67 -5.50 -26.80
C VAL A 28 21.05 -5.03 -28.19
N ARG A 29 20.11 -4.35 -28.87
CA ARG A 29 20.39 -3.29 -29.85
C ARG A 29 19.10 -2.59 -30.27
N ASN A 30 19.18 -1.26 -30.25
CA ASN A 30 18.33 -0.25 -30.91
C ASN A 30 17.09 0.24 -30.15
N THR A 31 17.27 1.34 -29.42
CA THR A 31 16.28 2.45 -29.32
C THR A 31 16.97 3.70 -28.76
N GLU A 32 17.87 4.31 -29.54
CA GLU A 32 18.14 5.75 -29.48
C GLU A 32 17.51 6.36 -30.74
N SER A 33 16.35 7.02 -30.60
CA SER A 33 15.83 8.05 -31.53
C SER A 33 14.33 8.32 -31.33
N TYR A 34 13.90 8.83 -30.17
CA TYR A 34 12.55 9.44 -30.06
C TYR A 34 12.46 10.51 -28.95
N ILE A 35 13.51 11.35 -28.80
CA ILE A 35 13.44 12.59 -28.02
C ILE A 35 14.07 13.70 -28.84
N ARG A 36 13.38 14.15 -29.89
CA ARG A 36 13.75 15.38 -30.61
C ARG A 36 12.62 15.93 -31.49
N GLU A 37 11.38 15.94 -31.01
CA GLU A 37 10.29 16.60 -31.74
C GLU A 37 9.10 17.00 -30.85
N ALA A 38 9.34 17.88 -29.87
CA ALA A 38 8.27 18.61 -29.18
C ALA A 38 8.73 19.98 -28.64
N SER A 39 9.72 20.61 -29.29
CA SER A 39 10.07 22.00 -29.02
C SER A 39 10.09 22.75 -30.35
N LYS A 40 8.95 23.36 -30.67
CA LYS A 40 8.78 24.58 -31.47
C LYS A 40 7.29 24.79 -31.78
N ARG A 41 6.69 25.77 -31.10
CA ARG A 41 5.75 26.78 -31.60
C ARG A 41 4.77 27.19 -30.50
N GLN A 42 5.03 28.35 -29.89
CA GLN A 42 4.02 29.41 -29.71
C GLN A 42 4.74 30.66 -29.18
N ASP A 43 5.09 31.53 -30.12
CA ASP A 43 5.38 32.94 -29.86
C ASP A 43 4.04 33.69 -29.77
N ALA A 44 3.80 34.38 -28.66
CA ALA A 44 2.82 35.47 -28.57
C ALA A 44 3.34 36.57 -27.64
N GLN A 45 3.24 37.81 -28.11
CA GLN A 45 3.90 39.02 -27.62
C GLN A 45 3.53 39.41 -26.18
N VAL A 46 4.55 39.87 -25.44
CA VAL A 46 4.45 40.54 -24.13
C VAL A 46 4.61 42.06 -24.33
N PRO A 47 3.76 42.93 -23.74
CA PRO A 47 4.03 44.36 -23.63
C PRO A 47 4.81 44.71 -22.36
N ALA A 48 5.61 45.79 -22.45
CA ALA A 48 6.63 46.23 -21.48
C ALA A 48 6.08 46.76 -20.12
N PRO A 49 6.96 46.97 -19.11
CA PRO A 49 6.58 47.10 -17.70
C PRO A 49 6.19 48.53 -17.29
N MET A 50 5.22 48.64 -16.37
CA MET A 50 4.91 49.86 -15.61
C MET A 50 5.54 49.82 -14.21
N THR A 51 6.03 51.00 -13.78
CA THR A 51 6.81 51.29 -12.57
C THR A 51 6.04 51.09 -11.24
N PRO A 52 6.75 50.90 -10.10
CA PRO A 52 6.11 50.59 -8.82
C PRO A 52 5.62 51.84 -8.08
N ARG A 53 4.43 51.75 -7.49
CA ARG A 53 3.84 52.73 -6.57
C ARG A 53 4.01 52.29 -5.11
N LYS A 54 4.11 53.30 -4.23
CA LYS A 54 4.58 53.26 -2.84
C LYS A 54 3.76 52.43 -1.86
N THR A 55 4.50 51.83 -0.93
CA THR A 55 4.26 51.36 0.46
C THR A 55 2.95 51.75 1.17
N ASP A 56 2.38 50.77 1.89
CA ASP A 56 1.69 50.96 3.18
C ASP A 56 2.09 49.81 4.14
N PRO A 57 2.29 50.06 5.45
CA PRO A 57 2.96 49.13 6.36
C PRO A 57 2.02 48.06 6.93
N GLN A 58 2.36 46.79 6.75
CA GLN A 58 1.68 45.68 7.42
C GLN A 58 2.19 45.52 8.87
N LEU A 59 1.21 45.49 9.79
CA LEU A 59 1.34 45.11 11.19
C LEU A 59 2.04 43.74 11.30
N HIS A 60 3.23 43.71 11.88
CA HIS A 60 3.87 42.46 12.30
C HIS A 60 3.24 41.97 13.61
N VAL A 61 2.33 41.00 13.52
CA VAL A 61 2.01 40.14 14.67
C VAL A 61 3.09 39.06 14.73
N ALA A 62 4.10 39.29 15.58
CA ALA A 62 5.15 38.30 15.84
C ALA A 62 4.56 37.15 16.68
N SER A 63 4.14 36.07 16.02
CA SER A 63 3.88 34.80 16.69
C SER A 63 5.20 34.28 17.28
N HIS A 64 5.29 34.19 18.60
CA HIS A 64 6.40 33.55 19.31
C HIS A 64 6.35 32.04 19.06
N PHE A 65 6.88 31.58 17.93
CA PHE A 65 7.27 30.18 17.76
C PHE A 65 8.68 30.01 18.30
N ALA A 66 8.89 29.02 19.17
CA ALA A 66 10.23 28.63 19.60
C ALA A 66 11.05 28.23 18.36
N ALA A 67 12.34 28.57 18.36
CA ALA A 67 13.22 28.21 17.24
C ALA A 67 13.28 26.68 17.02
N PRO A 68 13.37 26.20 15.77
CA PRO A 68 13.49 24.77 15.47
C PRO A 68 14.74 24.15 16.13
N GLN A 69 14.56 23.03 16.84
CA GLN A 69 15.65 22.23 17.39
C GLN A 69 16.20 21.26 16.34
N CYS A 70 17.26 21.67 15.65
CA CYS A 70 17.87 20.95 14.53
C CYS A 70 19.07 20.07 14.95
N THR A 71 18.89 19.29 16.02
CA THR A 71 19.95 18.44 16.61
C THR A 71 19.86 16.97 16.22
N ALA A 72 18.83 16.57 15.48
CA ALA A 72 18.61 15.19 15.11
C ALA A 72 19.76 14.64 14.24
N GLU A 73 20.35 13.54 14.71
CA GLU A 73 21.32 12.73 13.96
C GLU A 73 20.73 12.25 12.63
N PRO A 74 21.51 12.10 11.55
CA PRO A 74 21.02 11.80 10.20
C PRO A 74 19.99 10.66 10.10
N GLN A 75 20.22 9.54 10.80
CA GLN A 75 19.30 8.40 10.83
C GLN A 75 17.96 8.70 11.53
N ASN A 76 17.94 9.65 12.46
CA ASN A 76 16.73 10.02 13.20
C ASN A 76 15.97 11.19 12.55
N ARG A 77 16.39 11.63 11.36
CA ARG A 77 15.72 12.71 10.62
C ARG A 77 14.52 12.17 9.86
N PHE A 78 13.34 12.71 10.14
CA PHE A 78 12.12 12.40 9.41
C PHE A 78 11.83 13.49 8.39
N ASP A 79 11.55 13.09 7.16
CA ASP A 79 11.37 13.97 6.01
C ASP A 79 10.17 14.93 6.21
N CYS A 80 10.43 16.24 6.20
CA CYS A 80 9.41 17.29 6.29
C CYS A 80 8.92 17.76 4.89
N TRP A 81 9.49 17.19 3.83
CA TRP A 81 9.10 17.43 2.45
C TRP A 81 8.94 16.12 1.67
N PRO A 82 8.04 15.21 2.09
CA PRO A 82 7.93 13.89 1.49
C PRO A 82 7.36 13.87 0.07
N GLU A 83 6.73 14.94 -0.40
CA GLU A 83 6.03 15.00 -1.68
C GLU A 83 6.94 15.10 -2.93
N SER A 84 8.19 15.52 -2.77
CA SER A 84 9.13 15.62 -3.90
C SER A 84 10.58 15.54 -3.43
N ASN A 85 11.48 15.15 -4.33
CA ASN A 85 12.92 15.21 -4.06
C ASN A 85 13.52 16.62 -4.31
N ASN A 86 12.70 17.56 -4.80
CA ASN A 86 13.11 18.92 -5.10
C ASN A 86 12.62 19.84 -3.99
N THR A 87 13.44 20.01 -2.97
CA THR A 87 13.17 20.92 -1.85
C THR A 87 14.19 22.05 -1.85
N GLU A 88 13.74 23.27 -1.63
CA GLU A 88 14.61 24.42 -1.40
C GLU A 88 14.63 24.80 0.08
N ARG A 89 15.75 25.36 0.54
CA ARG A 89 15.93 25.81 1.93
C ARG A 89 14.82 26.74 2.40
N ALA A 90 14.43 27.70 1.55
CA ALA A 90 13.42 28.70 1.88
C ALA A 90 12.06 28.04 2.18
N ASP A 91 11.66 27.06 1.37
CA ASP A 91 10.40 26.34 1.54
C ASP A 91 10.43 25.42 2.77
N CYS A 92 11.56 24.77 3.02
CA CYS A 92 11.74 23.95 4.23
C CYS A 92 11.60 24.78 5.51
N VAL A 93 12.33 25.91 5.60
CA VAL A 93 12.29 26.79 6.77
C VAL A 93 10.91 27.42 6.94
N LYS A 94 10.21 27.73 5.84
CA LYS A 94 8.82 28.23 5.88
C LYS A 94 7.85 27.22 6.50
N ARG A 95 8.11 25.91 6.43
CA ARG A 95 7.35 24.87 7.15
C ARG A 95 7.68 24.78 8.63
N GLY A 96 8.61 25.59 9.13
CA GLY A 96 9.16 25.47 10.48
C GLY A 96 10.11 24.27 10.63
N CYS A 97 10.66 23.78 9.52
CA CYS A 97 11.53 22.61 9.49
C CYS A 97 13.02 22.96 9.46
N CYS A 98 13.84 21.96 9.75
CA CYS A 98 15.29 22.04 9.76
C CYS A 98 15.86 21.74 8.38
N TRP A 99 16.89 22.49 7.99
CA TRP A 99 17.60 22.32 6.73
C TRP A 99 19.06 21.98 6.97
N ASP A 100 19.54 20.90 6.34
CA ASP A 100 20.94 20.52 6.33
C ASP A 100 21.55 20.70 4.93
N GLU A 101 22.43 21.69 4.80
CA GLU A 101 23.13 22.03 3.55
C GLU A 101 24.17 20.96 3.15
N ASP A 102 24.72 20.23 4.13
CA ASP A 102 25.74 19.21 3.87
C ASP A 102 25.15 18.02 3.12
N VAL A 103 23.87 17.70 3.35
CA VAL A 103 23.15 16.63 2.65
C VAL A 103 23.00 16.95 1.17
N VAL A 104 22.72 18.22 0.82
CA VAL A 104 22.52 18.65 -0.56
C VAL A 104 23.84 18.74 -1.32
N THR A 105 24.90 19.15 -0.63
CA THR A 105 26.20 19.43 -1.24
C THR A 105 27.12 18.21 -1.33
N LYS A 106 26.93 17.18 -0.49
CA LYS A 106 27.77 15.97 -0.48
C LYS A 106 27.00 14.75 -0.98
N THR A 107 27.59 13.99 -1.89
CA THR A 107 26.95 12.85 -2.59
C THR A 107 26.68 11.60 -1.73
N ASN A 108 27.11 11.59 -0.47
CA ASN A 108 27.10 10.39 0.39
C ASN A 108 25.99 10.39 1.45
N PHE A 109 25.11 11.40 1.47
CA PHE A 109 24.00 11.43 2.42
C PHE A 109 22.73 10.82 1.84
N THR A 110 22.13 9.91 2.60
CA THR A 110 20.86 9.26 2.27
C THR A 110 19.69 9.74 3.15
N SER A 111 19.98 10.52 4.21
CA SER A 111 18.99 11.18 5.05
C SER A 111 18.38 12.42 4.37
N PRO A 112 17.15 12.84 4.72
CA PRO A 112 16.52 14.02 4.15
C PRO A 112 17.26 15.31 4.53
N ALA A 113 17.39 16.23 3.56
CA ALA A 113 17.93 17.57 3.77
C ALA A 113 16.95 18.47 4.54
N CYS A 114 15.66 18.34 4.26
CA CYS A 114 14.59 19.01 5.00
C CYS A 114 13.92 18.03 5.98
N PHE A 115 14.05 18.26 7.28
CA PHE A 115 13.56 17.34 8.29
C PHE A 115 12.83 18.04 9.44
N PHE A 116 11.95 17.30 10.12
CA PHE A 116 11.23 17.82 11.28
C PHE A 116 12.18 18.09 12.45
N PRO A 117 12.12 19.26 13.11
CA PRO A 117 12.82 19.49 14.38
C PRO A 117 12.24 18.63 15.51
N GLU A 118 13.03 18.40 16.55
CA GLU A 118 12.59 17.62 17.73
C GLU A 118 11.40 18.28 18.46
N ASN A 119 11.32 19.61 18.42
CA ASN A 119 10.23 20.40 18.99
C ASN A 119 9.16 20.81 17.96
N TYR A 120 9.00 20.06 16.86
CA TYR A 120 7.95 20.34 15.88
C TYR A 120 6.57 20.27 16.52
N ASP A 121 5.73 21.28 16.27
CA ASP A 121 4.40 21.34 16.85
C ASP A 121 3.48 20.26 16.24
N GLY A 122 2.83 19.51 17.11
CA GLY A 122 2.02 18.35 16.73
C GLY A 122 0.68 18.35 17.45
N TYR A 123 -0.01 17.21 17.40
CA TYR A 123 -1.18 17.01 18.24
C TYR A 123 -0.78 16.88 19.70
N GLN A 124 -1.68 17.29 20.59
CA GLN A 124 -1.59 17.11 22.03
C GLN A 124 -2.74 16.21 22.50
N LEU A 125 -2.49 15.34 23.46
CA LEU A 125 -3.53 14.56 24.14
C LEU A 125 -4.24 15.43 25.17
N VAL A 126 -5.44 15.91 24.84
CA VAL A 126 -6.20 16.85 25.69
C VAL A 126 -7.00 16.12 26.76
N SER A 127 -7.48 14.92 26.44
CA SER A 127 -8.25 14.10 27.36
C SER A 127 -8.02 12.64 27.05
N LEU A 128 -7.95 11.79 28.08
CA LEU A 128 -7.92 10.34 27.96
C LEU A 128 -8.83 9.73 29.02
N SER A 129 -9.88 9.06 28.58
CA SER A 129 -10.85 8.40 29.47
C SER A 129 -10.72 6.87 29.31
N PRO A 130 -10.61 6.11 30.41
CA PRO A 130 -10.60 4.66 30.35
C PRO A 130 -12.00 4.13 29.96
N VAL A 131 -12.03 3.05 29.20
CA VAL A 131 -13.26 2.31 28.88
C VAL A 131 -13.34 1.13 29.84
N GLU A 132 -14.15 1.27 30.89
CA GLU A 132 -14.26 0.27 31.95
C GLU A 132 -15.62 -0.42 31.97
N ARG A 133 -15.64 -1.71 32.33
CA ARG A 133 -16.87 -2.46 32.64
C ARG A 133 -16.61 -3.36 33.84
N ALA A 134 -17.49 -3.30 34.84
CA ALA A 134 -17.35 -4.04 36.09
C ALA A 134 -15.96 -3.85 36.76
N GLY A 135 -15.40 -2.63 36.71
CA GLY A 135 -14.10 -2.30 37.29
C GLY A 135 -12.87 -2.80 36.50
N LEU A 136 -13.08 -3.38 35.31
CA LEU A 136 -12.00 -3.84 34.44
C LEU A 136 -11.82 -2.89 33.24
N LEU A 137 -10.58 -2.61 32.90
CA LEU A 137 -10.19 -1.76 31.77
C LEU A 137 -10.20 -2.54 30.45
N TYR A 138 -10.85 -2.01 29.40
CA TYR A 138 -10.94 -2.62 28.07
C TYR A 138 -10.38 -1.76 26.93
N GLY A 139 -9.90 -0.57 27.24
CA GLY A 139 -9.36 0.35 26.25
C GLY A 139 -9.44 1.80 26.71
N TYR A 140 -9.28 2.72 25.76
CA TYR A 140 -9.27 4.15 26.02
C TYR A 140 -10.01 4.93 24.94
N ASN A 141 -10.57 6.07 25.33
CA ASN A 141 -11.11 7.09 24.45
C ASN A 141 -10.38 8.41 24.73
N GLY A 142 -9.69 8.94 23.73
CA GLY A 142 -8.92 10.16 23.84
C GLY A 142 -9.33 11.23 22.84
N THR A 143 -9.06 12.48 23.19
CA THR A 143 -9.21 13.63 22.28
C THR A 143 -7.83 14.20 22.01
N LEU A 144 -7.46 14.27 20.74
CA LEU A 144 -6.22 14.89 20.30
C LEU A 144 -6.53 16.24 19.70
N ARG A 145 -5.74 17.27 20.03
CA ARG A 145 -5.91 18.61 19.46
C ARG A 145 -4.57 19.21 19.09
N ARG A 146 -4.52 19.88 17.95
CA ARG A 146 -3.38 20.71 17.56
C ARG A 146 -3.80 22.17 17.45
N THR A 147 -2.90 23.08 17.83
CA THR A 147 -3.16 24.53 17.82
C THR A 147 -2.65 25.17 16.52
N SER A 148 -1.43 24.87 16.10
CA SER A 148 -0.92 25.26 14.79
C SER A 148 -1.48 24.38 13.66
N SER A 149 -1.42 24.86 12.42
CA SER A 149 -1.72 24.04 11.22
C SER A 149 -0.48 23.35 10.68
N SER A 150 -0.67 22.15 10.14
CA SER A 150 0.35 21.55 9.29
C SER A 150 0.50 22.38 8.01
N PRO A 151 1.59 22.16 7.25
CA PRO A 151 1.72 22.71 5.91
C PRO A 151 0.69 22.17 4.90
N TYR A 152 -0.12 21.16 5.26
CA TYR A 152 -1.07 20.53 4.35
C TYR A 152 -2.46 21.18 4.44
N PRO A 153 -3.17 21.33 3.29
CA PRO A 153 -4.49 21.96 3.26
C PRO A 153 -5.53 21.09 3.97
N ALA A 154 -6.59 21.72 4.47
CA ALA A 154 -7.68 21.05 5.20
C ALA A 154 -7.17 20.16 6.35
N ASP A 155 -6.21 20.70 7.11
CA ASP A 155 -5.71 20.12 8.35
C ASP A 155 -6.83 20.02 9.39
N VAL A 156 -7.06 18.82 9.92
CA VAL A 156 -8.07 18.58 10.95
C VAL A 156 -7.50 19.10 12.28
N LYS A 157 -8.29 19.77 13.12
CA LYS A 157 -7.79 20.37 14.38
C LYS A 157 -7.99 19.51 15.60
N GLU A 158 -9.06 18.72 15.58
CA GLU A 158 -9.44 17.85 16.68
C GLU A 158 -9.67 16.45 16.12
N LEU A 159 -9.01 15.46 16.71
CA LEU A 159 -9.16 14.07 16.36
C LEU A 159 -9.64 13.27 17.57
N ARG A 160 -10.26 12.14 17.28
CA ARG A 160 -10.63 11.13 18.26
C ARG A 160 -9.64 9.98 18.19
N LEU A 161 -9.06 9.63 19.33
CA LEU A 161 -8.29 8.41 19.53
C LEU A 161 -9.17 7.37 20.22
N LEU A 162 -9.28 6.18 19.63
CA LEU A 162 -9.89 5.02 20.29
C LEU A 162 -8.86 3.89 20.37
N VAL A 163 -8.73 3.28 21.53
CA VAL A 163 -7.87 2.12 21.76
C VAL A 163 -8.75 0.95 22.21
N PHE A 164 -8.61 -0.19 21.55
CA PHE A 164 -9.41 -1.39 21.79
C PHE A 164 -8.51 -2.55 22.21
N PHE A 165 -8.76 -3.12 23.39
CA PHE A 165 -8.19 -4.41 23.77
C PHE A 165 -9.08 -5.51 23.20
N GLU A 166 -8.74 -5.99 22.00
CA GLU A 166 -9.57 -6.95 21.27
C GLU A 166 -9.33 -8.37 21.77
N THR A 167 -8.07 -8.80 21.86
CA THR A 167 -7.71 -10.13 22.37
C THR A 167 -6.50 -10.03 23.29
N GLU A 168 -6.13 -11.15 23.91
CA GLU A 168 -4.86 -11.28 24.64
C GLU A 168 -3.66 -10.83 23.80
N THR A 169 -3.68 -11.13 22.49
CA THR A 169 -2.55 -10.92 21.57
C THR A 169 -2.81 -9.90 20.47
N ARG A 170 -3.94 -9.19 20.52
CA ARG A 170 -4.30 -8.18 19.52
C ARG A 170 -4.87 -6.93 20.17
N ILE A 171 -4.21 -5.80 19.88
CA ILE A 171 -4.65 -4.46 20.20
C ILE A 171 -4.92 -3.70 18.91
N ARG A 172 -5.97 -2.87 18.92
CA ARG A 172 -6.30 -1.97 17.83
C ARG A 172 -6.31 -0.54 18.33
N PHE A 173 -5.78 0.40 17.58
CA PHE A 173 -6.03 1.81 17.82
C PHE A 173 -6.46 2.52 16.55
N LYS A 174 -7.34 3.50 16.71
CA LYS A 174 -7.97 4.23 15.61
C LYS A 174 -7.88 5.73 15.89
N ILE A 175 -7.41 6.50 14.92
CA ILE A 175 -7.39 7.96 14.92
C ILE A 175 -8.19 8.46 13.73
N PHE A 176 -9.19 9.30 13.99
CA PHE A 176 -10.13 9.79 12.97
C PHE A 176 -10.71 11.16 13.36
N ASP A 177 -11.33 11.82 12.38
CA ASP A 177 -12.08 13.06 12.59
C ASP A 177 -13.45 12.75 13.24
N PRO A 178 -13.74 13.23 14.47
CA PRO A 178 -15.04 12.99 15.10
C PRO A 178 -16.18 13.83 14.51
N ASN A 179 -15.87 14.88 13.76
CA ASN A 179 -16.83 15.86 13.25
C ASN A 179 -17.20 15.63 11.78
N SER A 180 -16.44 14.79 11.08
CA SER A 180 -16.67 14.47 9.66
C SER A 180 -16.47 12.97 9.43
N GLU A 181 -17.47 12.32 8.84
CA GLU A 181 -17.36 10.92 8.45
C GLU A 181 -16.36 10.80 7.28
N ARG A 182 -15.25 10.10 7.53
CA ARG A 182 -14.21 9.83 6.54
C ARG A 182 -14.34 8.41 6.01
N TYR A 183 -13.79 8.18 4.82
CA TYR A 183 -13.73 6.84 4.25
C TYR A 183 -13.03 5.85 5.20
N GLU A 184 -13.69 4.73 5.46
CA GLU A 184 -13.13 3.57 6.15
C GLU A 184 -13.24 2.35 5.24
N VAL A 185 -12.22 1.48 5.27
CA VAL A 185 -12.24 0.26 4.46
C VAL A 185 -13.40 -0.63 4.93
N PRO A 186 -14.35 -0.99 4.04
CA PRO A 186 -15.49 -1.80 4.42
C PRO A 186 -15.04 -3.24 4.66
N MET A 187 -14.80 -3.59 5.93
CA MET A 187 -14.39 -4.93 6.35
C MET A 187 -15.21 -5.39 7.56
N ASN A 188 -15.57 -6.67 7.57
CA ASN A 188 -16.25 -7.30 8.71
C ASN A 188 -15.27 -7.48 9.86
N LEU A 189 -15.27 -6.54 10.79
CA LEU A 189 -14.40 -6.55 11.94
C LEU A 189 -15.03 -7.29 13.13
N PRO A 190 -14.21 -7.99 13.95
CA PRO A 190 -14.70 -8.65 15.16
C PRO A 190 -15.24 -7.63 16.18
N PRO A 191 -15.99 -8.08 17.19
CA PRO A 191 -16.51 -7.22 18.25
C PRO A 191 -15.39 -6.42 18.95
N LYS A 192 -15.67 -5.14 19.20
CA LYS A 192 -14.79 -4.19 19.91
C LYS A 192 -14.75 -4.50 21.42
N TRP A 193 -13.63 -4.16 22.08
CA TRP A 193 -13.46 -4.24 23.54
C TRP A 193 -13.87 -5.60 24.11
N LYS A 194 -13.08 -6.65 23.89
CA LYS A 194 -13.44 -8.00 24.34
C LYS A 194 -12.59 -8.48 25.52
N THR A 195 -11.36 -8.00 25.64
CA THR A 195 -10.39 -8.52 26.62
C THR A 195 -10.06 -7.47 27.66
N ALA A 196 -10.09 -7.85 28.93
CA ALA A 196 -9.69 -6.97 30.01
C ALA A 196 -8.16 -6.81 30.00
N PHE A 197 -7.67 -5.63 30.39
CA PHE A 197 -6.25 -5.30 30.38
C PHE A 197 -5.38 -6.29 31.17
N GLY A 198 -5.91 -6.87 32.25
CA GLY A 198 -5.21 -7.88 33.04
C GLY A 198 -4.75 -9.08 32.21
N ASP A 199 -5.55 -9.46 31.21
CA ASP A 199 -5.38 -10.67 30.40
C ASP A 199 -4.62 -10.43 29.09
N THR A 200 -4.13 -9.22 28.83
CA THR A 200 -3.38 -8.91 27.60
C THR A 200 -1.92 -9.32 27.70
N GLN A 201 -1.24 -9.53 26.58
CA GLN A 201 0.22 -9.70 26.50
C GLN A 201 0.97 -8.39 26.21
N TYR A 202 0.24 -7.29 26.11
CA TYR A 202 0.76 -5.96 25.77
C TYR A 202 0.36 -4.89 26.77
N THR A 203 1.19 -3.86 26.92
CA THR A 203 0.86 -2.61 27.61
C THR A 203 0.68 -1.48 26.60
N VAL A 204 0.00 -0.42 27.01
CA VAL A 204 -0.15 0.81 26.24
C VAL A 204 0.19 2.02 27.11
N THR A 205 0.92 2.96 26.55
CA THR A 205 1.33 4.21 27.17
C THR A 205 1.15 5.36 26.19
N PHE A 206 1.05 6.58 26.70
CA PHE A 206 0.82 7.78 25.89
C PHE A 206 1.83 8.87 26.27
N ALA A 207 2.26 9.66 25.29
CA ALA A 207 2.90 10.95 25.51
C ALA A 207 1.88 12.06 25.20
N ASP A 208 1.89 13.11 26.00
CA ASP A 208 0.86 14.15 25.93
C ASP A 208 1.16 15.21 24.87
N SER A 209 2.41 15.68 24.77
CA SER A 209 2.80 16.76 23.86
C SER A 209 4.30 16.68 23.47
N PRO A 210 4.63 16.46 22.19
CA PRO A 210 3.71 16.03 21.14
C PRO A 210 3.11 14.66 21.47
N PHE A 211 1.90 14.42 20.98
CA PHE A 211 1.19 13.16 21.19
C PHE A 211 1.97 11.99 20.58
N GLY A 212 2.05 10.90 21.33
CA GLY A 212 2.45 9.61 20.78
C GLY A 212 1.86 8.45 21.57
N ILE A 213 1.70 7.32 20.90
CA ILE A 213 1.23 6.06 21.50
C ILE A 213 2.37 5.05 21.49
N GLY A 214 2.62 4.43 22.63
CA GLY A 214 3.60 3.36 22.81
C GLY A 214 2.92 2.08 23.27
N ILE A 215 3.08 1.01 22.50
CA ILE A 215 2.56 -0.34 22.76
C ILE A 215 3.75 -1.27 22.92
N TYR A 216 3.81 -1.98 24.04
CA TYR A 216 4.95 -2.82 24.41
C TYR A 216 4.52 -4.23 24.73
N ARG A 217 5.40 -5.20 24.48
CA ARG A 217 5.26 -6.54 25.05
C ARG A 217 5.40 -6.46 26.57
N LYS A 218 4.45 -7.03 27.32
CA LYS A 218 4.46 -7.00 28.80
C LYS A 218 5.72 -7.63 29.39
N PHE A 219 6.13 -8.78 28.88
CA PHE A 219 7.17 -9.60 29.50
C PHE A 219 8.59 -9.08 29.24
N THR A 220 8.86 -8.56 28.04
CA THR A 220 10.21 -8.11 27.65
C THR A 220 10.35 -6.59 27.62
N SER A 221 9.23 -5.86 27.69
CA SER A 221 9.17 -4.40 27.47
C SER A 221 9.66 -3.94 26.09
N GLU A 222 9.73 -4.85 25.12
CA GLU A 222 10.08 -4.51 23.73
C GLU A 222 8.93 -3.75 23.06
N PRO A 223 9.22 -2.68 22.29
CA PRO A 223 8.20 -1.92 21.56
C PRO A 223 7.65 -2.73 20.40
N LEU A 224 6.32 -2.81 20.33
CA LEU A 224 5.56 -3.39 19.21
C LEU A 224 5.08 -2.30 18.25
N PHE A 225 4.81 -1.12 18.80
CA PHE A 225 4.52 0.11 18.06
C PHE A 225 4.82 1.29 18.98
N ASP A 226 5.69 2.21 18.61
CA ASP A 226 5.99 3.40 19.43
C ASP A 226 6.20 4.62 18.54
N SER A 227 5.22 5.51 18.53
CA SER A 227 5.24 6.73 17.72
C SER A 227 5.90 7.92 18.43
N ARG A 228 6.39 7.75 19.66
CA ARG A 228 6.98 8.85 20.44
C ARG A 228 8.40 9.13 19.96
N GLY A 229 8.70 10.40 19.69
CA GLY A 229 9.99 10.81 19.13
C GLY A 229 10.21 10.36 17.68
N MET A 230 9.13 10.00 16.98
CA MET A 230 9.13 9.66 15.55
C MET A 230 8.59 10.84 14.72
N ALA A 231 8.41 10.64 13.41
CA ALA A 231 7.72 11.58 12.55
C ALA A 231 6.39 12.06 13.20
N PRO A 232 6.10 13.38 13.19
CA PRO A 232 4.93 13.91 13.86
C PRO A 232 3.65 13.37 13.25
N LEU A 233 2.63 13.19 14.10
CA LEU A 233 1.27 12.91 13.65
C LEU A 233 0.75 14.10 12.84
N ILE A 234 0.48 13.88 11.56
CA ILE A 234 -0.20 14.84 10.69
C ILE A 234 -1.50 14.19 10.22
N PHE A 235 -2.59 14.95 10.25
CA PHE A 235 -3.90 14.47 9.82
C PHE A 235 -4.62 15.61 9.11
N ALA A 236 -4.49 15.63 7.80
CA ALA A 236 -5.19 16.52 6.88
C ALA A 236 -6.07 15.70 5.94
N ASP A 237 -6.97 16.36 5.22
CA ASP A 237 -7.98 15.68 4.41
C ASP A 237 -7.40 14.68 3.39
N GLN A 238 -6.27 15.02 2.77
CA GLN A 238 -5.58 14.16 1.80
C GLN A 238 -4.12 13.85 2.17
N PHE A 239 -3.77 13.98 3.46
CA PHE A 239 -2.44 13.65 3.94
C PHE A 239 -2.47 13.22 5.41
N LEU A 240 -2.25 11.93 5.63
CA LEU A 240 -2.13 11.33 6.96
C LEU A 240 -0.71 10.84 7.17
N GLN A 241 -0.11 11.13 8.32
CA GLN A 241 1.24 10.69 8.65
C GLN A 241 1.32 10.18 10.09
N ILE A 242 1.97 9.04 10.30
CA ILE A 242 2.39 8.59 11.64
C ILE A 242 3.65 7.72 11.53
N GLY A 243 4.60 7.94 12.44
CA GLY A 243 5.81 7.15 12.54
C GLY A 243 5.75 6.08 13.64
N THR A 244 6.58 5.03 13.53
CA THR A 244 6.87 4.07 14.61
C THR A 244 8.30 3.58 14.51
N LYS A 245 8.95 3.34 15.66
CA LYS A 245 10.27 2.70 15.71
C LYS A 245 10.18 1.19 15.85
N LEU A 246 11.22 0.53 15.35
CA LEU A 246 11.51 -0.89 15.45
C LEU A 246 12.88 -1.07 16.12
N THR A 247 13.00 -2.05 17.00
CA THR A 247 14.27 -2.35 17.71
C THR A 247 15.24 -3.21 16.92
N THR A 248 14.82 -3.72 15.75
CA THR A 248 15.70 -4.44 14.83
C THR A 248 15.41 -4.02 13.40
N SER A 249 16.33 -4.35 12.49
CA SER A 249 16.16 -4.23 11.05
C SER A 249 15.50 -5.45 10.39
N TYR A 250 15.12 -6.49 11.16
CA TYR A 250 14.53 -7.71 10.64
C TYR A 250 13.04 -7.53 10.34
N LEU A 251 12.76 -6.91 9.19
CA LEU A 251 11.44 -6.48 8.77
C LEU A 251 10.98 -7.24 7.52
N TYR A 252 9.74 -7.74 7.53
CA TYR A 252 9.15 -8.55 6.47
C TYR A 252 7.73 -8.07 6.16
N GLY A 253 7.22 -8.32 4.94
CA GLY A 253 5.86 -7.94 4.52
C GLY A 253 5.84 -6.81 3.49
N PHE A 254 4.84 -5.93 3.56
CA PHE A 254 4.64 -4.81 2.63
C PHE A 254 4.50 -5.20 1.15
N GLY A 255 3.67 -6.20 0.87
CA GLY A 255 3.33 -6.58 -0.50
C GLY A 255 2.45 -5.53 -1.20
N GLU A 256 2.44 -5.40 -2.52
CA GLU A 256 3.22 -6.18 -3.48
C GLU A 256 4.35 -5.34 -4.11
N HIS A 257 5.59 -5.80 -3.91
CA HIS A 257 6.79 -5.20 -4.47
C HIS A 257 7.77 -6.30 -4.86
N ARG A 258 8.54 -6.09 -5.93
CA ARG A 258 9.67 -6.97 -6.25
C ARG A 258 10.88 -6.59 -5.38
N GLY A 259 11.43 -7.56 -4.67
CA GLY A 259 12.64 -7.41 -3.87
C GLY A 259 12.91 -8.62 -2.97
N PRO A 260 13.95 -8.56 -2.13
CA PRO A 260 14.23 -9.59 -1.14
C PRO A 260 13.09 -9.73 -0.12
N PHE A 261 13.00 -10.91 0.52
CA PHE A 261 12.01 -11.17 1.57
C PHE A 261 12.24 -10.28 2.80
N LEU A 262 13.51 -10.14 3.21
CA LEU A 262 13.94 -9.18 4.22
C LEU A 262 13.96 -7.77 3.61
N GLN A 263 13.27 -6.83 4.23
CA GLN A 263 13.21 -5.46 3.77
C GLN A 263 14.54 -4.73 4.00
N ASP A 264 14.99 -3.98 2.99
CA ASP A 264 16.06 -3.02 3.17
C ASP A 264 15.57 -1.81 3.98
N VAL A 265 16.27 -1.52 5.07
CA VAL A 265 15.96 -0.43 5.99
C VAL A 265 16.71 0.86 5.67
N HIS A 266 17.53 0.91 4.62
CA HIS A 266 18.33 2.08 4.27
C HIS A 266 17.56 3.03 3.34
N TRP A 267 16.68 3.85 3.91
CA TRP A 267 15.98 4.94 3.21
C TRP A 267 15.13 4.49 2.03
N ARG A 268 14.41 3.38 2.22
CA ARG A 268 13.52 2.81 1.21
C ARG A 268 12.14 3.43 1.28
N LYS A 269 11.55 3.73 0.12
CA LYS A 269 10.15 4.16 -0.03
C LYS A 269 9.36 3.04 -0.71
N LEU A 270 8.32 2.53 -0.06
CA LEU A 270 7.41 1.54 -0.61
C LEU A 270 6.09 2.22 -0.96
N ILE A 271 5.59 2.01 -2.18
CA ILE A 271 4.39 2.68 -2.71
C ILE A 271 3.26 1.66 -2.81
N PHE A 272 2.13 2.00 -2.22
CA PHE A 272 0.95 1.14 -2.16
C PHE A 272 -0.15 1.75 -3.01
N TRP A 273 -0.21 1.29 -4.24
CA TRP A 273 -1.26 1.64 -5.19
C TRP A 273 -1.34 0.53 -6.24
N THR A 274 -2.46 -0.19 -6.28
CA THR A 274 -2.59 -1.36 -7.16
C THR A 274 -2.43 -0.94 -8.62
N ARG A 275 -1.48 -1.54 -9.32
CA ARG A 275 -1.05 -1.14 -10.65
C ARG A 275 -0.70 -2.35 -11.50
N ASP A 276 -1.28 -2.39 -12.70
CA ASP A 276 -0.81 -3.28 -13.76
C ASP A 276 0.55 -2.78 -14.28
N GLN A 277 1.60 -3.52 -13.91
CA GLN A 277 2.99 -3.25 -14.20
C GLN A 277 3.77 -4.56 -14.07
N TYR A 278 4.52 -4.94 -15.12
CA TYR A 278 5.37 -6.13 -15.05
C TYR A 278 6.35 -6.01 -13.86
N PRO A 279 6.66 -7.10 -13.13
CA PRO A 279 7.36 -7.01 -11.85
C PRO A 279 8.79 -6.47 -11.98
N ILE A 280 8.97 -5.21 -11.60
CA ILE A 280 10.26 -4.53 -11.48
C ILE A 280 10.43 -3.95 -10.09
N GLU A 281 11.68 -3.82 -9.68
CA GLU A 281 12.03 -3.23 -8.40
C GLU A 281 11.61 -1.76 -8.35
N ASN A 282 11.37 -1.26 -7.14
CA ASN A 282 11.01 0.15 -6.86
C ASN A 282 9.73 0.64 -7.55
N MET A 283 8.81 -0.28 -7.87
CA MET A 283 7.49 0.03 -8.40
C MET A 283 6.40 -0.62 -7.53
N ASN A 284 5.27 0.07 -7.41
CA ASN A 284 4.02 -0.51 -6.93
C ASN A 284 3.46 -1.48 -7.99
N LEU A 285 3.00 -2.65 -7.54
CA LEU A 285 2.51 -3.74 -8.40
C LEU A 285 1.01 -4.00 -8.15
N TYR A 286 0.54 -5.22 -8.39
CA TYR A 286 -0.88 -5.55 -8.49
C TYR A 286 -1.60 -5.50 -7.14
N GLY A 287 -0.93 -5.92 -6.05
CA GLY A 287 -1.47 -5.95 -4.69
C GLY A 287 -1.04 -4.79 -3.78
N SER A 288 -1.83 -4.54 -2.75
CA SER A 288 -1.54 -3.58 -1.67
C SER A 288 -1.86 -4.19 -0.32
N HIS A 289 -0.82 -4.50 0.45
CA HIS A 289 -0.87 -5.19 1.74
C HIS A 289 -0.04 -4.40 2.77
N PRO A 290 -0.63 -3.38 3.41
CA PRO A 290 0.03 -2.55 4.43
C PRO A 290 0.15 -3.29 5.78
N PHE A 291 0.75 -4.48 5.74
CA PHE A 291 1.08 -5.32 6.88
C PHE A 291 2.58 -5.59 6.90
N TYR A 292 3.19 -5.52 8.09
CA TYR A 292 4.55 -5.98 8.32
C TYR A 292 4.66 -6.90 9.51
N LEU A 293 5.74 -7.68 9.53
CA LEU A 293 6.21 -8.48 10.65
C LEU A 293 7.65 -8.05 10.98
N ASN A 294 7.94 -7.84 12.27
CA ASN A 294 9.28 -7.52 12.73
C ASN A 294 9.75 -8.53 13.79
N LEU A 295 10.99 -9.02 13.66
CA LEU A 295 11.62 -9.84 14.71
C LEU A 295 12.19 -8.93 15.80
N GLU A 296 12.02 -9.34 17.04
CA GLU A 296 12.46 -8.62 18.23
C GLU A 296 13.84 -9.15 18.69
N PRO A 297 14.65 -8.35 19.42
CA PRO A 297 15.92 -8.79 19.98
C PRO A 297 15.84 -10.09 20.81
N SER A 298 14.71 -10.29 21.50
CA SER A 298 14.42 -11.51 22.28
C SER A 298 14.18 -12.77 21.43
N GLY A 299 14.09 -12.67 20.11
CA GLY A 299 13.68 -13.75 19.21
C GLY A 299 12.16 -13.90 19.06
N ASN A 300 11.38 -13.08 19.78
CA ASN A 300 9.94 -12.93 19.53
C ASN A 300 9.69 -12.18 18.22
N ALA A 301 8.42 -12.06 17.84
CA ALA A 301 7.96 -11.32 16.69
C ALA A 301 6.63 -10.63 16.99
N HIS A 302 6.38 -9.55 16.27
CA HIS A 302 5.09 -8.90 16.20
C HIS A 302 4.74 -8.54 14.77
N GLY A 303 3.46 -8.28 14.54
CA GLY A 303 2.97 -7.76 13.28
C GLY A 303 2.14 -6.50 13.46
N VAL A 304 2.14 -5.64 12.46
CA VAL A 304 1.30 -4.44 12.44
C VAL A 304 0.61 -4.34 11.09
N PHE A 305 -0.69 -4.08 11.12
CA PHE A 305 -1.52 -3.89 9.95
C PHE A 305 -2.21 -2.53 10.03
N LEU A 306 -2.08 -1.73 8.97
CA LEU A 306 -2.85 -0.49 8.78
C LEU A 306 -4.06 -0.79 7.88
N LEU A 307 -5.27 -0.72 8.43
CA LEU A 307 -6.50 -0.86 7.65
C LEU A 307 -6.85 0.47 6.95
N ASN A 308 -6.17 0.72 5.83
CA ASN A 308 -6.39 1.85 4.94
C ASN A 308 -6.12 1.40 3.50
N SER A 309 -6.96 1.80 2.55
CA SER A 309 -6.84 1.39 1.14
C SER A 309 -6.63 2.56 0.18
N ASN A 310 -6.39 3.77 0.70
CA ASN A 310 -5.97 4.89 -0.12
C ASN A 310 -4.56 4.66 -0.65
N ALA A 311 -4.17 5.40 -1.70
CA ALA A 311 -2.78 5.42 -2.13
C ALA A 311 -1.91 5.85 -0.94
N MET A 312 -0.87 5.09 -0.65
CA MET A 312 -0.01 5.38 0.50
C MET A 312 1.46 5.07 0.18
N GLN A 313 2.33 5.62 1.01
CA GLN A 313 3.75 5.39 1.00
C GLN A 313 4.19 4.98 2.40
N VAL A 314 5.10 4.01 2.49
CA VAL A 314 5.80 3.70 3.74
C VAL A 314 7.28 3.98 3.54
N ASN A 315 7.79 4.94 4.31
CA ASN A 315 9.22 5.22 4.38
C ASN A 315 9.85 4.33 5.43
N ILE A 316 10.95 3.67 5.07
CA ILE A 316 11.76 2.82 5.94
C ILE A 316 13.14 3.46 6.02
N GLN A 317 13.61 3.76 7.22
CA GLN A 317 14.92 4.36 7.45
C GLN A 317 15.66 3.65 8.58
N PRO A 318 17.00 3.74 8.64
CA PRO A 318 17.72 3.36 9.85
C PRO A 318 17.24 4.25 10.99
N TYR A 319 17.14 3.73 12.20
CA TYR A 319 16.75 4.54 13.36
C TYR A 319 17.49 4.10 14.60
N ASP A 320 17.95 5.09 15.38
CA ASP A 320 18.85 4.92 16.51
C ASP A 320 20.19 4.24 16.13
N LYS A 321 21.20 4.33 16.99
CA LYS A 321 22.53 3.71 16.74
C LYS A 321 22.49 2.18 16.91
N SER A 322 21.35 1.63 17.35
CA SER A 322 21.14 0.26 17.80
C SER A 322 20.54 -0.65 16.71
N ALA A 323 21.06 -0.62 15.47
CA ALA A 323 20.62 -1.50 14.36
C ALA A 323 19.08 -1.59 14.14
N GLY A 324 18.33 -0.59 14.61
CA GLY A 324 16.89 -0.49 14.52
C GLY A 324 16.45 0.15 13.20
N ALA A 325 15.13 0.27 13.05
CA ALA A 325 14.54 0.91 11.89
C ALA A 325 13.38 1.84 12.30
N GLY A 326 13.16 2.88 11.52
CA GLY A 326 12.04 3.79 11.63
C GLY A 326 11.10 3.58 10.45
N LEU A 327 9.80 3.50 10.73
CA LEU A 327 8.76 3.46 9.72
C LEU A 327 7.96 4.75 9.78
N THR A 328 7.64 5.33 8.63
CA THR A 328 6.68 6.44 8.51
C THR A 328 5.62 6.08 7.49
N PHE A 329 4.37 5.97 7.93
CA PHE A 329 3.22 5.73 7.07
C PHE A 329 2.68 7.07 6.59
N LEU A 330 2.52 7.23 5.27
CA LEU A 330 1.97 8.41 4.62
C LEU A 330 0.78 8.00 3.73
N SER A 331 -0.46 8.34 4.10
CA SER A 331 -1.65 7.98 3.30
C SER A 331 -2.33 9.22 2.73
N THR A 332 -2.88 9.09 1.52
CA THR A 332 -3.60 10.16 0.79
C THR A 332 -5.05 10.35 1.22
N GLY A 333 -5.53 9.61 2.23
CA GLY A 333 -6.89 9.77 2.72
C GLY A 333 -7.32 8.70 3.71
N GLY A 334 -8.62 8.65 3.98
CA GLY A 334 -9.21 7.72 4.92
C GLY A 334 -8.87 8.08 6.37
N ILE A 335 -8.56 7.09 7.19
CA ILE A 335 -8.24 7.23 8.61
C ILE A 335 -6.99 6.42 8.97
N LEU A 336 -6.48 6.57 10.20
CA LEU A 336 -5.43 5.71 10.75
C LEU A 336 -6.07 4.64 11.64
N ASP A 337 -6.14 3.41 11.17
CA ASP A 337 -6.75 2.27 11.89
C ASP A 337 -5.76 1.10 11.96
N PHE A 338 -5.02 1.02 13.06
CA PHE A 338 -3.91 0.09 13.23
C PHE A 338 -4.32 -1.10 14.09
N PHE A 339 -3.87 -2.29 13.68
CA PHE A 339 -3.93 -3.53 14.43
C PHE A 339 -2.51 -4.03 14.70
N ILE A 340 -2.23 -4.37 15.95
CA ILE A 340 -0.93 -4.88 16.38
C ILE A 340 -1.15 -6.29 16.92
N PHE A 341 -0.34 -7.23 16.45
CA PHE A 341 -0.40 -8.66 16.75
C PHE A 341 0.89 -9.05 17.48
N THR A 342 0.78 -9.64 18.67
CA THR A 342 1.92 -9.83 19.57
C THR A 342 2.70 -11.14 19.36
N GLY A 343 2.30 -12.04 18.48
CA GLY A 343 3.00 -13.32 18.32
C GLY A 343 2.86 -14.23 19.55
N PRO A 344 3.93 -14.84 20.10
CA PRO A 344 5.32 -14.41 19.99
C PRO A 344 6.13 -14.96 18.81
N THR A 345 5.74 -16.08 18.19
CA THR A 345 6.48 -16.60 17.02
C THR A 345 6.01 -15.93 15.72
N PRO A 346 6.85 -15.88 14.66
CA PRO A 346 6.42 -15.37 13.36
C PRO A 346 5.16 -16.08 12.82
N ASP A 347 5.06 -17.39 13.03
CA ASP A 347 3.89 -18.19 12.62
C ASP A 347 2.62 -17.77 13.37
N GLU A 348 2.71 -17.52 14.67
CA GLU A 348 1.58 -17.02 15.47
C GLU A 348 1.17 -15.62 15.06
N VAL A 349 2.12 -14.74 14.71
CA VAL A 349 1.81 -13.41 14.16
C VAL A 349 0.96 -13.54 12.88
N VAL A 350 1.35 -14.41 11.95
CA VAL A 350 0.61 -14.65 10.71
C VAL A 350 -0.77 -15.28 10.99
N GLN A 351 -0.86 -16.21 11.93
CA GLN A 351 -2.15 -16.78 12.38
C GLN A 351 -3.07 -15.72 12.98
N GLN A 352 -2.54 -14.81 13.81
CA GLN A 352 -3.29 -13.72 14.41
C GLN A 352 -3.78 -12.73 13.36
N TYR A 353 -2.93 -12.38 12.38
CA TYR A 353 -3.30 -11.53 11.25
C TYR A 353 -4.41 -12.16 10.39
N THR A 354 -4.24 -13.41 9.97
CA THR A 354 -5.27 -14.13 9.17
C THR A 354 -6.54 -14.42 9.96
N SER A 355 -6.49 -14.52 11.29
CA SER A 355 -7.71 -14.58 12.12
C SER A 355 -8.54 -13.29 12.06
N LEU A 356 -7.92 -12.15 11.74
CA LEU A 356 -8.58 -10.86 11.58
C LEU A 356 -9.10 -10.68 10.15
N ILE A 357 -8.23 -10.84 9.14
CA ILE A 357 -8.56 -10.50 7.74
C ILE A 357 -9.28 -11.64 6.99
N GLY A 358 -9.40 -12.82 7.62
CA GLY A 358 -9.94 -14.02 7.00
C GLY A 358 -8.84 -15.05 6.75
N LYS A 359 -9.14 -16.31 7.08
CA LYS A 359 -8.24 -17.43 6.80
C LYS A 359 -8.21 -17.71 5.30
N PRO A 360 -7.08 -18.18 4.75
CA PRO A 360 -7.02 -18.65 3.38
C PRO A 360 -8.13 -19.67 3.10
N PHE A 361 -8.77 -19.56 1.93
CA PHE A 361 -9.76 -20.54 1.51
C PHE A 361 -9.09 -21.91 1.29
N MET A 362 -9.82 -23.00 1.49
CA MET A 362 -9.32 -24.34 1.18
C MET A 362 -9.41 -24.57 -0.34
N PRO A 363 -8.28 -24.68 -1.07
CA PRO A 363 -8.33 -24.94 -2.51
C PRO A 363 -8.83 -26.37 -2.77
N PRO A 364 -9.54 -26.60 -3.89
CA PRO A 364 -9.86 -27.96 -4.31
C PRO A 364 -8.57 -28.71 -4.66
N LEU A 365 -8.52 -30.02 -4.40
CA LEU A 365 -7.29 -30.81 -4.53
C LEU A 365 -6.62 -30.70 -5.92
N TRP A 366 -7.40 -30.65 -7.00
CA TRP A 366 -6.89 -30.54 -8.36
C TRP A 366 -6.09 -29.24 -8.61
N ALA A 367 -6.33 -28.18 -7.82
CA ALA A 367 -5.63 -26.90 -7.97
C ALA A 367 -4.19 -26.96 -7.43
N LEU A 368 -3.81 -28.04 -6.74
CA LEU A 368 -2.43 -28.31 -6.32
C LEU A 368 -1.64 -29.11 -7.38
N GLY A 369 -2.32 -29.60 -8.42
CA GLY A 369 -1.69 -30.26 -9.56
C GLY A 369 -0.94 -29.27 -10.46
N PHE A 370 -0.25 -29.77 -11.48
CA PHE A 370 0.45 -28.89 -12.42
C PHE A 370 -0.52 -28.24 -13.43
N HIS A 371 -0.35 -26.94 -13.67
CA HIS A 371 -1.18 -26.12 -14.54
C HIS A 371 -0.39 -25.72 -15.80
N MET A 372 -0.98 -25.88 -16.98
CA MET A 372 -0.39 -25.47 -18.25
C MET A 372 -1.15 -24.28 -18.83
N CYS A 373 -0.45 -23.16 -19.06
CA CYS A 373 -1.02 -21.95 -19.65
C CYS A 373 -0.06 -21.29 -20.64
N LYS A 374 -0.62 -20.56 -21.60
CA LYS A 374 0.10 -19.67 -22.50
C LYS A 374 -0.91 -18.70 -23.15
N HIS A 375 -0.52 -17.43 -23.27
CA HIS A 375 -1.10 -16.51 -24.25
C HIS A 375 -0.50 -16.78 -25.63
N GLY A 376 -1.34 -17.02 -26.62
CA GLY A 376 -0.95 -17.33 -28.00
C GLY A 376 -0.88 -18.83 -28.27
N TYR A 377 -1.89 -19.60 -27.87
CA TYR A 377 -2.10 -20.95 -28.43
C TYR A 377 -2.54 -20.89 -29.90
N GLY A 378 -3.22 -19.81 -30.30
CA GLY A 378 -3.53 -19.50 -31.69
C GLY A 378 -4.83 -20.11 -32.24
N ASN A 379 -5.08 -21.42 -32.03
CA ASN A 379 -6.32 -22.08 -32.44
C ASN A 379 -6.56 -23.41 -31.70
N SER A 380 -7.74 -24.02 -31.87
CA SER A 380 -8.10 -25.27 -31.18
C SER A 380 -7.20 -26.46 -31.52
N SER A 381 -6.65 -26.54 -32.74
CA SER A 381 -5.72 -27.60 -33.13
C SER A 381 -4.40 -27.50 -32.36
N GLU A 382 -3.79 -26.32 -32.33
CA GLU A 382 -2.54 -26.11 -31.59
C GLU A 382 -2.74 -26.26 -30.08
N PHE A 383 -3.85 -25.74 -29.55
CA PHE A 383 -4.27 -25.96 -28.17
C PHE A 383 -4.37 -27.46 -27.82
N TYR A 384 -5.06 -28.24 -28.66
CA TYR A 384 -5.22 -29.68 -28.43
C TYR A 384 -3.93 -30.48 -28.62
N LYS A 385 -3.05 -30.08 -29.55
CA LYS A 385 -1.72 -30.69 -29.70
C LYS A 385 -0.88 -30.56 -28.43
N VAL A 386 -0.98 -29.43 -27.71
CA VAL A 386 -0.29 -29.25 -26.42
C VAL A 386 -0.80 -30.24 -25.38
N ILE A 387 -2.12 -30.46 -25.32
CA ILE A 387 -2.74 -31.46 -24.44
C ILE A 387 -2.20 -32.86 -24.78
N GLN A 388 -2.26 -33.25 -26.05
CA GLN A 388 -1.89 -34.57 -26.53
C GLN A 388 -0.40 -34.88 -26.33
N ARG A 389 0.50 -33.94 -26.65
CA ARG A 389 1.95 -34.18 -26.51
C ARG A 389 2.37 -34.36 -25.05
N ASN A 390 1.77 -33.61 -24.12
CA ASN A 390 2.06 -33.74 -22.69
C ASN A 390 1.56 -35.08 -22.14
N ARG A 391 0.36 -35.52 -22.55
CA ARG A 391 -0.16 -36.85 -22.22
C ARG A 391 0.72 -37.96 -22.82
N ALA A 392 1.15 -37.83 -24.07
CA ALA A 392 2.04 -38.79 -24.73
C ALA A 392 3.40 -38.90 -24.02
N ALA A 393 3.92 -37.78 -23.55
CA ALA A 393 5.13 -37.71 -22.72
C ALA A 393 4.91 -38.17 -21.27
N ARG A 394 3.67 -38.52 -20.88
CA ARG A 394 3.28 -38.90 -19.51
C ARG A 394 3.62 -37.83 -18.46
N MET A 395 3.57 -36.55 -18.84
CA MET A 395 3.74 -35.43 -17.92
C MET A 395 2.52 -35.33 -17.00
N PRO A 396 2.70 -35.35 -15.66
CA PRO A 396 1.59 -35.09 -14.74
C PRO A 396 1.13 -33.63 -14.88
N TYR A 397 -0.12 -33.41 -15.29
CA TYR A 397 -0.74 -32.09 -15.28
C TYR A 397 -2.26 -32.20 -15.19
N ASP A 398 -2.86 -31.42 -14.30
CA ASP A 398 -4.26 -31.53 -13.93
C ASP A 398 -5.12 -30.49 -14.64
N VAL A 399 -4.53 -29.35 -15.01
CA VAL A 399 -5.30 -28.19 -15.49
C VAL A 399 -4.70 -27.61 -16.76
N GLN A 400 -5.53 -27.53 -17.80
CA GLN A 400 -5.24 -26.76 -19.00
C GLN A 400 -5.91 -25.39 -18.89
N TRP A 401 -5.18 -24.34 -19.23
CA TRP A 401 -5.69 -22.97 -19.22
C TRP A 401 -5.89 -22.45 -20.63
N ASN A 402 -6.84 -21.52 -20.79
CA ASN A 402 -6.98 -20.69 -21.98
C ASN A 402 -6.82 -19.22 -21.59
N ASP A 403 -5.87 -18.54 -22.21
CA ASP A 403 -5.78 -17.08 -22.21
C ASP A 403 -6.76 -16.48 -23.25
N LEU A 404 -6.73 -15.18 -23.51
CA LEU A 404 -7.74 -14.44 -24.27
C LEU A 404 -8.02 -14.97 -25.68
N ASP A 405 -7.10 -15.76 -26.25
CA ASP A 405 -7.20 -16.31 -27.59
C ASP A 405 -8.51 -17.07 -27.84
N TYR A 406 -9.09 -17.73 -26.83
CA TYR A 406 -10.33 -18.51 -27.00
C TYR A 406 -11.55 -17.63 -27.31
N SER A 407 -11.52 -16.38 -26.85
CA SER A 407 -12.66 -15.47 -26.84
C SER A 407 -12.92 -14.84 -28.20
N ALA A 408 -14.18 -14.49 -28.49
CA ALA A 408 -14.50 -13.81 -29.74
C ALA A 408 -14.10 -12.33 -29.67
N GLY A 409 -12.91 -11.99 -30.18
CA GLY A 409 -12.41 -10.62 -30.21
C GLY A 409 -12.21 -10.02 -28.82
N ASN A 410 -11.58 -10.77 -27.91
CA ASN A 410 -11.22 -10.37 -26.54
C ASN A 410 -12.43 -9.92 -25.71
N LYS A 411 -13.55 -10.63 -25.85
CA LYS A 411 -14.79 -10.36 -25.11
C LYS A 411 -15.10 -11.50 -24.16
N ASP A 412 -15.23 -11.19 -22.88
CA ASP A 412 -15.66 -12.16 -21.88
C ASP A 412 -16.97 -12.84 -22.25
N TRP A 413 -17.16 -14.06 -21.76
CA TRP A 413 -18.39 -14.84 -21.95
C TRP A 413 -18.72 -15.15 -23.42
N THR A 414 -17.70 -15.13 -24.29
CA THR A 414 -17.80 -15.54 -25.68
C THR A 414 -16.69 -16.54 -26.01
N TRP A 415 -16.84 -17.26 -27.12
CA TRP A 415 -15.72 -17.98 -27.73
C TRP A 415 -15.74 -17.79 -29.25
N ASP A 416 -14.56 -17.75 -29.87
CA ASP A 416 -14.45 -17.71 -31.32
C ASP A 416 -14.65 -19.11 -31.91
N ASN A 417 -15.87 -19.40 -32.37
CA ASN A 417 -16.20 -20.69 -32.95
C ASN A 417 -15.56 -20.98 -34.33
N LYS A 418 -14.85 -20.01 -34.92
CA LYS A 418 -14.12 -20.19 -36.19
C LYS A 418 -12.67 -20.56 -35.95
N THR A 419 -12.02 -19.92 -34.97
CA THR A 419 -10.62 -20.17 -34.64
C THR A 419 -10.49 -21.31 -33.62
N TYR A 420 -11.43 -21.39 -32.68
CA TYR A 420 -11.51 -22.43 -31.65
C TYR A 420 -12.66 -23.40 -31.92
N VAL A 421 -12.67 -23.99 -33.12
CA VAL A 421 -13.65 -25.01 -33.53
C VAL A 421 -13.55 -26.21 -32.60
N GLY A 422 -14.70 -26.71 -32.13
CA GLY A 422 -14.77 -27.92 -31.31
C GLY A 422 -14.22 -27.76 -29.89
N LEU A 423 -14.05 -26.53 -29.41
CA LEU A 423 -13.58 -26.27 -28.04
C LEU A 423 -14.42 -27.01 -26.98
N PRO A 424 -15.78 -27.05 -27.03
CA PRO A 424 -16.57 -27.82 -26.08
C PRO A 424 -16.21 -29.31 -26.04
N GLU A 425 -15.92 -29.91 -27.19
CA GLU A 425 -15.51 -31.31 -27.31
C GLU A 425 -14.11 -31.54 -26.71
N ILE A 426 -13.18 -30.62 -26.93
CA ILE A 426 -11.85 -30.68 -26.30
C ILE A 426 -11.97 -30.57 -24.77
N ILE A 427 -12.84 -29.70 -24.25
CA ILE A 427 -13.05 -29.61 -22.80
C ILE A 427 -13.71 -30.88 -22.23
N LYS A 428 -14.65 -31.49 -22.97
CA LYS A 428 -15.21 -32.80 -22.59
C LYS A 428 -14.13 -33.88 -22.54
N ASP A 429 -13.19 -33.88 -23.50
CA ASP A 429 -12.05 -34.79 -23.51
C ASP A 429 -11.13 -34.58 -22.28
N LEU A 430 -10.81 -33.34 -21.92
CA LEU A 430 -10.08 -33.03 -20.68
C LEU A 430 -10.77 -33.64 -19.46
N HIS A 431 -12.08 -33.41 -19.32
CA HIS A 431 -12.85 -33.94 -18.19
C HIS A 431 -12.90 -35.48 -18.19
N ALA A 432 -13.01 -36.12 -19.36
CA ALA A 432 -12.99 -37.58 -19.49
C ALA A 432 -11.65 -38.20 -19.05
N HIS A 433 -10.57 -37.44 -19.12
CA HIS A 433 -9.23 -37.84 -18.65
C HIS A 433 -8.92 -37.34 -17.23
N GLY A 434 -9.93 -36.90 -16.47
CA GLY A 434 -9.77 -36.46 -15.08
C GLY A 434 -9.18 -35.05 -14.92
N GLN A 435 -8.93 -34.34 -16.02
CA GLN A 435 -8.35 -33.00 -16.00
C GLN A 435 -9.42 -31.91 -15.84
N ARG A 436 -8.98 -30.66 -15.68
CA ARG A 436 -9.82 -29.46 -15.55
C ARG A 436 -9.41 -28.42 -16.60
N ASN A 437 -10.35 -27.51 -16.86
CA ASN A 437 -10.12 -26.35 -17.69
C ASN A 437 -10.32 -25.07 -16.86
N VAL A 438 -9.40 -24.12 -17.01
CA VAL A 438 -9.53 -22.76 -16.46
C VAL A 438 -9.44 -21.77 -17.62
N ILE A 439 -10.23 -20.71 -17.56
CA ILE A 439 -10.22 -19.64 -18.57
C ILE A 439 -9.88 -18.33 -17.89
N ILE A 440 -9.17 -17.46 -18.61
CA ILE A 440 -9.05 -16.06 -18.22
C ILE A 440 -10.42 -15.37 -18.37
N VAL A 441 -10.67 -14.42 -17.46
CA VAL A 441 -11.83 -13.52 -17.47
C VAL A 441 -11.32 -12.16 -17.03
N ASP A 442 -11.65 -11.13 -17.79
CA ASP A 442 -11.26 -9.75 -17.49
C ASP A 442 -12.42 -8.99 -16.81
N PRO A 443 -12.14 -7.93 -16.03
CA PRO A 443 -13.18 -7.09 -15.44
C PRO A 443 -13.75 -6.06 -16.42
N GLY A 444 -13.00 -5.72 -17.48
CA GLY A 444 -13.37 -4.72 -18.47
C GLY A 444 -14.33 -5.27 -19.52
N ILE A 445 -15.58 -4.79 -19.52
CA ILE A 445 -16.59 -5.26 -20.47
C ILE A 445 -16.61 -4.38 -21.73
N SER A 446 -16.40 -4.98 -22.91
CA SER A 446 -16.45 -4.29 -24.21
C SER A 446 -17.76 -3.51 -24.40
N SER A 447 -17.63 -2.22 -24.72
CA SER A 447 -18.75 -1.27 -24.81
C SER A 447 -19.04 -0.78 -26.24
N THR A 448 -18.33 -1.29 -27.24
CA THR A 448 -18.34 -0.76 -28.62
C THR A 448 -19.27 -1.51 -29.57
N GLN A 449 -19.90 -2.59 -29.10
CA GLN A 449 -20.78 -3.41 -29.93
C GLN A 449 -22.16 -2.75 -30.11
N PRO A 450 -22.85 -2.99 -31.23
CA PRO A 450 -24.21 -2.50 -31.42
C PRO A 450 -25.15 -2.98 -30.30
N PRO A 451 -26.12 -2.17 -29.86
CA PRO A 451 -27.07 -2.58 -28.82
C PRO A 451 -27.77 -3.89 -29.16
N GLY A 452 -27.85 -4.81 -28.19
CA GLY A 452 -28.48 -6.12 -28.35
C GLY A 452 -27.59 -7.19 -28.99
N THR A 453 -26.33 -6.89 -29.28
CA THR A 453 -25.38 -7.85 -29.89
C THR A 453 -24.36 -8.40 -28.91
N TYR A 454 -24.24 -7.84 -27.71
CA TYR A 454 -23.31 -8.30 -26.68
C TYR A 454 -23.98 -8.29 -25.30
N PRO A 455 -24.69 -9.38 -24.95
CA PRO A 455 -25.52 -9.44 -23.75
C PRO A 455 -24.83 -9.07 -22.43
N PRO A 456 -23.55 -9.42 -22.17
CA PRO A 456 -22.88 -8.98 -20.94
C PRO A 456 -22.89 -7.46 -20.74
N TYR A 457 -22.66 -6.69 -21.81
CA TYR A 457 -22.67 -5.23 -21.73
C TYR A 457 -24.10 -4.68 -21.62
N ASP A 458 -25.03 -5.17 -22.45
CA ASP A 458 -26.42 -4.72 -22.46
C ASP A 458 -27.10 -4.98 -21.09
N LEU A 459 -26.86 -6.15 -20.49
CA LEU A 459 -27.37 -6.49 -19.17
C LEU A 459 -26.69 -5.66 -18.08
N GLY A 460 -25.38 -5.44 -18.18
CA GLY A 460 -24.64 -4.59 -17.24
C GLY A 460 -25.16 -3.15 -17.21
N LEU A 461 -25.50 -2.59 -18.38
CA LEU A 461 -26.16 -1.28 -18.48
C LEU A 461 -27.53 -1.29 -17.81
N LYS A 462 -28.37 -2.29 -18.12
CA LYS A 462 -29.71 -2.43 -17.53
C LYS A 462 -29.69 -2.55 -16.01
N MET A 463 -28.70 -3.27 -15.47
CA MET A 463 -28.52 -3.47 -14.03
C MET A 463 -27.79 -2.30 -13.34
N GLY A 464 -27.14 -1.41 -14.11
CA GLY A 464 -26.40 -0.28 -13.58
C GLY A 464 -25.14 -0.66 -12.79
N VAL A 465 -24.45 -1.72 -13.19
CA VAL A 465 -23.31 -2.31 -12.43
C VAL A 465 -21.94 -1.67 -12.71
N PHE A 466 -21.83 -0.85 -13.75
CA PHE A 466 -20.56 -0.24 -14.13
C PHE A 466 -20.19 0.94 -13.23
N LEU A 467 -18.88 1.15 -13.06
CA LEU A 467 -18.34 2.39 -12.53
C LEU A 467 -18.80 3.57 -13.40
N LYS A 468 -19.08 4.71 -12.76
CA LYS A 468 -19.64 5.89 -13.42
C LYS A 468 -18.69 7.08 -13.31
N ASN A 469 -18.69 7.91 -14.34
CA ASN A 469 -18.14 9.26 -14.33
C ASN A 469 -18.97 10.18 -13.42
N LYS A 470 -18.47 11.40 -13.18
CA LYS A 470 -19.17 12.42 -12.37
C LYS A 470 -20.56 12.79 -12.93
N ASP A 471 -20.76 12.69 -14.24
CA ASP A 471 -22.04 12.96 -14.90
C ASP A 471 -23.02 11.76 -14.84
N GLY A 472 -22.63 10.66 -14.20
CA GLY A 472 -23.44 9.45 -14.05
C GLY A 472 -23.36 8.48 -15.22
N THR A 473 -22.62 8.79 -16.28
CA THR A 473 -22.39 7.88 -17.42
C THR A 473 -21.38 6.78 -17.07
N PRO A 474 -21.44 5.58 -17.66
CA PRO A 474 -20.40 4.57 -17.47
C PRO A 474 -19.01 5.10 -17.83
N LEU A 475 -18.02 4.81 -16.98
CA LEU A 475 -16.62 5.12 -17.28
C LEU A 475 -16.12 4.17 -18.37
N ILE A 476 -15.55 4.74 -19.45
CA ILE A 476 -15.05 3.98 -20.59
C ILE A 476 -13.52 4.00 -20.61
N GLY A 477 -12.92 2.83 -20.44
CA GLY A 477 -11.47 2.58 -20.54
C GLY A 477 -11.05 2.02 -21.91
N LYS A 478 -9.80 1.57 -22.00
CA LYS A 478 -9.23 0.85 -23.16
C LYS A 478 -8.28 -0.23 -22.72
#